data_AF-A0A3M2FQ69-F1
#
_entry.id   AF-A0A3M2FQ69-F1
#
_cell.length_a   1.000
_cell.length_b   1.000
_cell.length_c   1.000
_cell.angle_alpha   90.00
_cell.angle_beta   90.00
_cell.angle_gamma   90.00
#
_symmetry.space_group_name_H-M   'P 1'
#
loop_
_entity.id
_entity.type
_entity.pdbx_description
1 polymer ?
#
loop_
_entity_poly.entity_id
_entity_poly.type
_entity_poly.pdbx_seq_one_letter_code
_entity_poly.pdbx_strand_id
1 'polypeptide(L)' 'PKGWQAVIVNKGGLPVPIHLTAILEDGQEVTVIQSARVWKDHPVRVSVWLGTDKPLKQVELDMVRVPDVHPENNVINTF' A
#
# COMPACT_ATOMS: atom_id res chain seq x y z
N PRO A 1 -11.21 -11.58 -7.38
CA PRO A 1 -10.02 -11.27 -8.20
C PRO A 1 -8.89 -12.24 -7.86
N LYS A 2 -8.16 -12.76 -8.85
CA LYS A 2 -6.89 -13.48 -8.61
C LYS A 2 -5.77 -12.43 -8.49
N GLY A 3 -4.80 -12.68 -7.61
CA GLY A 3 -3.64 -11.81 -7.42
C GLY A 3 -3.44 -11.36 -5.97
N TRP A 4 -2.53 -10.41 -5.78
CA TRP A 4 -2.13 -9.94 -4.46
C TRP A 4 -3.06 -8.88 -3.89
N GLN A 5 -3.22 -8.93 -2.58
CA GLN A 5 -3.93 -7.91 -1.80
C GLN A 5 -3.00 -7.38 -0.70
N ALA A 6 -2.79 -6.07 -0.70
CA ALA A 6 -2.11 -5.38 0.39
C ALA A 6 -3.13 -5.01 1.48
N VAL A 7 -2.77 -5.29 2.72
CA VAL A 7 -3.53 -4.87 3.89
C VAL A 7 -2.84 -3.64 4.48
N ILE A 8 -3.51 -2.50 4.43
CA ILE A 8 -2.97 -1.25 4.94
C ILE A 8 -3.62 -0.94 6.29
N VAL A 9 -2.80 -0.58 7.27
CA VAL A 9 -3.25 -0.26 8.63
C VAL A 9 -2.92 1.19 8.94
N ASN A 10 -3.93 1.99 9.28
CA ASN A 10 -3.77 3.36 9.73
C ASN A 10 -3.49 3.38 11.24
N LYS A 11 -2.24 3.64 11.61
CA LYS A 11 -1.83 3.81 13.01
C LYS A 11 -1.93 5.25 13.52
N GLY A 12 -2.05 6.24 12.62
CA GLY A 12 -2.10 7.66 12.95
C GLY A 12 -3.51 8.20 13.21
N GLY A 13 -4.55 7.47 12.79
CA GLY A 13 -5.96 7.80 13.04
C GLY A 13 -6.55 8.90 12.15
N LEU A 14 -5.74 9.56 11.32
CA LEU A 14 -6.20 10.54 10.33
C LEU A 14 -6.44 9.88 8.97
N PRO A 15 -7.56 10.16 8.27
CA PRO A 15 -7.76 9.70 6.90
C PRO A 15 -6.74 10.34 5.95
N VAL A 16 -5.89 9.51 5.34
CA VAL A 16 -4.86 9.95 4.37
C VAL A 16 -5.01 9.20 3.05
N PRO A 17 -4.64 9.77 1.90
CA PRO A 17 -4.62 9.01 0.65
C PRO A 17 -3.57 7.89 0.73
N ILE A 18 -3.86 6.76 0.10
CA ILE A 18 -2.92 5.64 -0.04
C ILE A 18 -2.30 5.72 -1.43
N HIS A 19 -0.98 5.83 -1.48
CA HIS A 19 -0.20 5.64 -2.71
C HIS A 19 0.73 4.46 -2.44
N LEU A 20 0.48 3.36 -3.14
CA LEU A 20 1.17 2.10 -2.92
C LEU A 20 1.88 1.70 -4.21
N THR A 21 3.16 1.38 -4.12
CA THR A 21 3.95 0.85 -5.23
C THR A 21 4.34 -0.59 -4.91
N ALA A 22 4.03 -1.50 -5.82
CA ALA A 22 4.47 -2.88 -5.78
C ALA A 22 5.58 -3.08 -6.81
N ILE A 23 6.77 -3.46 -6.36
CA ILE A 23 7.91 -3.81 -7.20
C ILE A 23 7.88 -5.33 -7.39
N LEU A 24 7.87 -5.76 -8.63
CA LEU A 24 7.81 -7.15 -9.05
C LEU A 24 9.22 -7.75 -9.16
N GLU A 25 9.32 -9.09 -9.15
CA GLU A 25 10.62 -9.77 -9.31
C GLU A 25 11.30 -9.47 -10.65
N ASP A 26 10.52 -9.20 -11.70
CA ASP A 26 11.01 -8.80 -13.02
C ASP A 26 11.42 -7.31 -13.09
N GLY A 27 11.33 -6.58 -11.98
CA GLY A 27 11.67 -5.16 -11.87
C GLY A 27 10.57 -4.21 -12.33
N GLN A 28 9.41 -4.71 -12.78
CA GLN A 28 8.28 -3.85 -13.11
C GLN A 28 7.64 -3.28 -11.84
N GLU A 29 7.03 -2.11 -11.97
CA GLU A 29 6.28 -1.45 -10.89
C GLU A 29 4.79 -1.41 -11.21
N VAL A 30 3.98 -1.63 -10.18
CA VAL A 30 2.53 -1.44 -10.23
C VAL A 30 2.12 -0.47 -9.14
N THR A 31 1.54 0.65 -9.53
CA THR A 31 1.07 1.67 -8.58
C THR A 31 -0.44 1.58 -8.40
N VAL A 32 -0.89 1.66 -7.14
CA VAL A 32 -2.30 1.75 -6.77
C VAL A 32 -2.52 2.99 -5.92
N ILE A 33 -3.51 3.79 -6.30
CA ILE A 33 -3.88 5.02 -5.61
C ILE A 33 -5.30 4.89 -5.08
N GLN A 34 -5.49 5.17 -3.79
CA GLN A 34 -6.80 5.29 -3.16
C GLN A 34 -6.92 6.65 -2.50
N SER A 35 -8.06 7.31 -2.71
CA SER A 35 -8.37 8.54 -1.97
C SER A 35 -8.56 8.24 -0.48
N ALA A 36 -8.43 9.26 0.37
CA ALA A 36 -8.69 9.14 1.81
C ALA A 36 -10.13 8.67 2.16
N ARG A 37 -11.06 8.67 1.20
CA ARG A 37 -12.41 8.15 1.40
C ARG A 37 -12.44 6.64 1.70
N VAL A 38 -11.39 5.90 1.36
CA VAL A 38 -11.29 4.46 1.63
C VAL A 38 -11.41 4.14 3.13
N TRP A 39 -11.06 5.10 3.99
CA TRP A 39 -11.12 4.98 5.44
C TRP A 39 -12.50 5.23 6.04
N LYS A 40 -13.49 5.69 5.27
CA LYS A 40 -14.79 6.17 5.79
C LYS A 40 -15.48 5.13 6.68
N ASP A 41 -15.56 3.90 6.21
CA ASP A 41 -16.28 2.82 6.88
C ASP A 41 -15.32 1.90 7.67
N HIS A 42 -14.02 1.99 7.39
CA HIS A 42 -12.97 1.18 8.00
C HIS A 42 -11.75 2.03 8.34
N PRO A 43 -11.82 2.84 9.43
CA PRO A 43 -10.82 3.88 9.70
C PRO A 43 -9.43 3.32 10.06
N VAL A 44 -9.36 2.05 10.48
CA VAL A 44 -8.13 1.41 10.97
C VAL A 44 -7.46 0.55 9.91
N ARG A 45 -8.21 -0.12 9.04
CA ARG A 45 -7.66 -1.15 8.14
C ARG A 45 -8.45 -1.20 6.84
N VAL A 46 -7.74 -1.19 5.72
CA VAL A 46 -8.33 -1.36 4.39
C VAL A 46 -7.52 -2.35 3.56
N SER A 47 -8.19 -3.05 2.68
CA SER A 47 -7.56 -3.99 1.75
C SER A 47 -7.56 -3.42 0.34
N VAL A 48 -6.39 -3.43 -0.31
CA VAL A 48 -6.17 -2.85 -1.64
C VAL A 48 -5.65 -3.94 -2.57
N TRP A 49 -6.31 -4.12 -3.71
CA TRP A 49 -5.85 -5.06 -4.75
C TRP A 49 -4.70 -4.44 -5.55
N LEU A 50 -3.62 -5.18 -5.73
CA LEU A 50 -2.44 -4.71 -6.45
C LEU A 50 -2.59 -4.74 -7.98
N GLY A 51 -3.66 -5.33 -8.50
CA GLY A 51 -3.91 -5.41 -9.95
C GLY A 51 -2.96 -6.34 -10.70
N THR A 52 -2.19 -7.15 -9.99
CA THR A 52 -1.22 -8.12 -10.53
C THR A 52 -1.23 -9.41 -9.72
N ASP A 53 -0.96 -10.51 -10.40
CA ASP A 53 -0.70 -11.84 -9.85
C ASP A 53 0.76 -12.29 -10.05
N LYS A 54 1.61 -11.42 -10.61
CA LYS A 54 3.04 -11.67 -10.73
C LYS A 54 3.71 -11.76 -9.35
N PRO A 55 4.82 -12.51 -9.22
CA PRO A 55 5.63 -12.53 -8.00
C PRO A 55 6.04 -11.12 -7.56
N LEU A 56 5.82 -10.82 -6.29
CA LEU A 56 6.23 -9.58 -5.66
C LEU A 56 7.66 -9.71 -5.16
N LYS A 57 8.40 -8.59 -5.22
CA LYS A 57 9.68 -8.41 -4.53
C LYS A 57 9.51 -7.51 -3.31
N GLN A 58 8.78 -6.41 -3.48
CA GLN A 58 8.62 -5.38 -2.47
C GLN A 58 7.29 -4.66 -2.65
N VAL A 59 6.71 -4.19 -1.56
CA VAL A 59 5.57 -3.27 -1.55
C VAL A 59 5.91 -2.10 -0.65
N GLU A 60 5.66 -0.88 -1.11
CA GLU A 60 5.95 0.33 -0.38
C GLU A 60 4.84 1.38 -0.43
N LEU A 61 4.66 2.11 0.66
CA LEU A 61 3.84 3.31 0.74
C LEU A 61 4.68 4.55 0.44
N ASP A 62 4.10 5.49 -0.30
CA ASP A 62 4.72 6.79 -0.57
C ASP A 62 4.92 7.60 0.72
N MET A 63 6.15 8.06 0.93
CA MET A 63 6.57 8.86 2.09
C MET A 63 6.87 10.33 1.76
N VAL A 64 6.87 10.70 0.48
CA VAL A 64 7.14 12.07 0.02
C VAL A 64 5.89 12.92 0.12
N ARG A 65 4.76 12.39 -0.34
CA ARG A 65 3.48 13.12 -0.37
C ARG A 65 2.71 13.02 0.95
N VAL A 66 2.91 11.94 1.69
CA VAL A 66 2.26 11.70 2.98
C VAL A 66 3.37 11.42 4.00
N PRO A 67 3.84 12.44 4.73
CA PRO A 67 4.85 12.24 5.76
C PRO A 67 4.35 11.27 6.84
N ASP A 68 5.18 10.28 7.16
CA ASP A 68 4.91 9.30 8.21
C ASP A 68 5.96 9.42 9.32
N VAL A 69 5.54 9.29 10.57
CA VAL A 69 6.43 9.33 11.75
C VAL A 69 7.24 8.03 11.91
N HIS A 70 6.78 6.94 11.30
CA HIS A 70 7.41 5.62 11.28
C HIS A 70 7.64 5.13 9.84
N PRO A 71 8.52 5.80 9.07
CA PRO A 71 8.78 5.45 7.66
C PRO A 71 9.30 4.01 7.48
N GLU A 72 9.94 3.43 8.50
CA GLU A 72 10.41 2.05 8.49
C GLU A 72 9.29 1.01 8.31
N ASN A 73 8.05 1.35 8.65
CA ASN A 73 6.90 0.46 8.52
C ASN A 73 6.22 0.55 7.14
N ASN A 74 6.71 1.43 6.27
CA ASN A 74 6.11 1.67 4.97
C ASN A 74 6.62 0.75 3.87
N VAL A 75 7.59 -0.13 4.16
CA VAL A 75 8.17 -1.06 3.19
C VAL A 75 8.06 -2.49 3.71
N ILE A 76 7.56 -3.38 2.87
CA ILE A 76 7.54 -4.83 3.11
C ILE A 76 8.24 -5.53 1.95
N ASN A 77 9.22 -6.38 2.27
CA ASN A 77 9.86 -7.27 1.30
C ASN A 77 9.19 -8.63 1.35
N THR A 78 8.94 -9.21 0.18
CA THR A 78 8.41 -10.57 0.03
C THR A 78 9.57 -11.48 -0.33
N PHE A 79 9.99 -12.31 0.62
CA PHE A 79 11.06 -13.30 0.46
C PHE A 79 10.54 -14.60 -0.14
#